data_AF-R9P6E8-F1
#
_entry.id   AF-R9P6E8-F1
#
_cell.length_a   1.000
_cell.length_b   1.000
_cell.length_c   1.000
_cell.angle_alpha   90.00
_cell.angle_beta   90.00
_cell.angle_gamma   90.00
#
_symmetry.space_group_name_H-M   'P 1'
#
loop_
_entity.id
_entity.type
_entity.pdbx_description
1 polymer ?
#
loop_
_entity_poly.entity_id
_entity_poly.type
_entity_poly.pdbx_seq_one_letter_code
_entity_poly.pdbx_strand_id
1 'polypeptide(L)'
;MSIEDALQEVLKKALIHDGLARGLRECAKALDRRQAHLCVLVETCNEPEYLKLIEALCNEHKIDLLKVSDPKTLGTWAGLCKIDREGNPRKVVGCSCVVVKDYGEESEGLNVLLEYFKSR
;
A
#
# COMPACT_ATOMS: atom_id res chain seq x y z
N MET A 1 -0.18 -16.44 9.24
CA MET A 1 -0.74 -15.09 9.02
C MET A 1 -1.29 -15.06 7.59
N SER A 2 -2.46 -14.48 7.35
CA SER A 2 -2.94 -14.31 5.96
C SER A 2 -2.16 -13.17 5.30
N ILE A 3 -2.11 -13.14 3.96
CA ILE A 3 -1.40 -12.08 3.21
C ILE A 3 -2.02 -10.70 3.47
N GLU A 4 -3.35 -10.65 3.59
CA GLU A 4 -4.09 -9.41 3.86
C GLU A 4 -3.82 -8.88 5.27
N ASP A 5 -3.80 -9.76 6.27
CA ASP A 5 -3.46 -9.38 7.65
C ASP A 5 -2.02 -8.89 7.77
N ALA A 6 -1.09 -9.58 7.08
CA ALA A 6 0.31 -9.19 7.02
C ALA A 6 0.47 -7.80 6.39
N LEU A 7 -0.24 -7.55 5.27
CA LEU A 7 -0.23 -6.26 4.60
C LEU A 7 -0.82 -5.15 5.48
N GLN A 8 -1.90 -5.43 6.22
CA GLN A 8 -2.46 -4.48 7.16
C GLN A 8 -1.47 -4.10 8.27
N GLU A 9 -0.74 -5.07 8.82
CA GLU A 9 0.26 -4.82 9.86
C GLU A 9 1.41 -3.95 9.32
N VAL A 10 1.90 -4.29 8.13
CA VAL A 10 2.99 -3.58 7.46
C VAL A 10 2.62 -2.14 7.15
N LEU A 11 1.41 -1.90 6.62
CA LEU A 11 0.94 -0.54 6.34
C LEU A 11 0.76 0.29 7.61
N LYS A 12 0.28 -0.30 8.71
CA LYS A 12 0.18 0.40 10.00
C LYS A 12 1.54 0.79 10.55
N LYS A 13 2.53 -0.11 10.50
CA LYS A 13 3.90 0.17 10.95
C LYS A 13 4.56 1.24 10.08
N ALA A 14 4.49 1.11 8.76
CA ALA A 14 4.98 2.12 7.83
C ALA A 14 4.36 3.51 8.07
N LEU A 15 3.08 3.56 8.46
CA LEU A 15 2.41 4.82 8.81
C LEU A 15 2.99 5.47 10.07
N ILE A 16 3.31 4.68 11.10
CA ILE A 16 3.91 5.19 12.36
C ILE A 16 5.28 5.81 12.10
N HIS A 17 6.04 5.27 11.15
CA HIS A 17 7.38 5.74 10.78
C HIS A 17 7.39 6.78 9.65
N ASP A 18 6.24 7.38 9.29
CA ASP A 18 6.10 8.33 8.18
C ASP A 18 6.61 7.81 6.83
N GLY A 19 6.64 6.48 6.67
CA GLY A 19 7.19 5.77 5.51
C GLY A 19 6.20 5.53 4.38
N LEU A 20 4.99 6.12 4.42
CA LEU A 20 3.88 5.75 3.55
C LEU A 20 3.51 6.91 2.61
N ALA A 21 3.62 6.68 1.29
CA ALA A 21 3.12 7.60 0.26
C ALA A 21 1.71 7.21 -0.16
N ARG A 22 0.81 8.20 -0.19
CA ARG A 22 -0.62 7.99 -0.48
C ARG A 22 -1.07 8.84 -1.65
N GLY A 23 -1.78 8.21 -2.58
CA GLY A 23 -2.33 8.86 -3.77
C GLY A 23 -1.35 8.97 -4.93
N LEU A 24 -1.90 9.09 -6.14
CA LEU A 24 -1.16 8.91 -7.41
C LEU A 24 0.13 9.72 -7.48
N ARG A 25 0.05 11.04 -7.22
CA ARG A 25 1.18 11.94 -7.44
C ARG A 25 2.35 11.62 -6.52
N GLU A 26 2.05 11.29 -5.27
CA GLU A 26 3.08 10.96 -4.30
C GLU A 26 3.67 9.57 -4.57
N CYS A 27 2.81 8.60 -4.92
CA CYS A 27 3.22 7.26 -5.32
C CYS A 27 4.14 7.29 -6.54
N ALA A 28 3.73 7.95 -7.63
CA ALA A 28 4.56 8.08 -8.84
C ALA A 28 5.93 8.69 -8.52
N LYS A 29 5.95 9.78 -7.73
CA LYS A 29 7.20 10.42 -7.30
C LYS A 29 8.08 9.51 -6.42
N ALA A 30 7.49 8.66 -5.59
CA ALA A 30 8.22 7.72 -4.75
C ALA A 30 8.82 6.57 -5.56
N LEU A 31 8.05 6.08 -6.55
CA LEU A 31 8.50 5.07 -7.52
C LEU A 31 9.67 5.61 -8.36
N ASP A 32 9.52 6.81 -8.94
CA ASP A 32 10.56 7.46 -9.76
C ASP A 32 11.87 7.69 -8.99
N ARG A 33 11.76 8.04 -7.69
CA ARG A 33 12.91 8.28 -6.82
C ARG A 33 13.61 7.00 -6.37
N ARG A 34 13.08 5.81 -6.71
CA ARG A 34 13.58 4.50 -6.26
C ARG A 34 13.64 4.37 -4.74
N GLN A 35 12.76 5.08 -4.05
CA GLN A 35 12.62 5.02 -2.59
C GLN A 35 11.54 4.04 -2.17
N ALA A 36 10.87 3.40 -3.13
CA ALA A 36 9.73 2.54 -2.91
C ALA A 36 10.15 1.07 -2.83
N HIS A 37 9.70 0.39 -1.78
CA HIS A 37 9.93 -1.05 -1.59
C HIS A 37 8.73 -1.89 -2.01
N LEU A 38 7.51 -1.38 -1.81
CA LEU A 38 6.27 -2.09 -2.13
C LEU A 38 5.23 -1.10 -2.65
N CYS A 39 4.51 -1.50 -3.69
CA CYS A 39 3.35 -0.79 -4.20
C CYS A 39 2.07 -1.62 -4.02
N VAL A 40 1.05 -1.00 -3.45
CA VAL A 40 -0.29 -1.57 -3.33
C VAL A 40 -1.24 -0.78 -4.22
N LEU A 41 -1.85 -1.47 -5.18
CA LEU A 41 -2.74 -0.94 -6.20
C LEU A 41 -4.15 -1.50 -6.00
N VAL A 42 -5.17 -0.68 -6.18
CA VAL A 42 -6.56 -1.15 -6.21
C VAL A 42 -6.94 -1.60 -7.63
N GLU A 43 -7.58 -2.76 -7.77
CA GLU A 43 -8.03 -3.27 -9.08
C GLU A 43 -9.22 -2.49 -9.62
N THR A 44 -10.12 -2.06 -8.73
CA THR A 44 -11.33 -1.30 -9.05
C THR A 44 -11.05 0.20 -9.27
N CYS A 45 -9.98 0.54 -9.99
CA CYS A 45 -9.72 1.92 -10.40
C CYS A 45 -10.64 2.33 -11.57
N ASN A 46 -11.27 3.50 -11.45
CA ASN A 46 -12.21 4.02 -12.45
C ASN A 46 -11.55 4.29 -13.81
N GLU A 47 -10.26 4.63 -13.82
CA GLU A 47 -9.51 4.96 -15.04
C GLU A 47 -8.43 3.90 -15.32
N PRO A 48 -8.41 3.29 -16.52
CA PRO A 48 -7.43 2.26 -16.85
C PRO A 48 -6.02 2.83 -17.03
N GLU A 49 -5.89 4.13 -17.33
CA GLU A 49 -4.60 4.81 -17.45
C GLU A 49 -3.84 4.84 -16.12
N TYR A 50 -4.59 4.92 -15.02
CA TYR A 50 -4.06 4.86 -13.66
C TYR A 50 -3.32 3.54 -13.40
N LEU A 51 -3.98 2.43 -13.74
CA LEU A 51 -3.44 1.08 -13.57
C LEU A 51 -2.18 0.91 -14.42
N LYS A 52 -2.26 1.31 -15.70
CA LYS A 52 -1.14 1.20 -16.64
C LYS A 52 0.09 1.98 -16.19
N LEU A 53 -0.11 3.20 -15.69
CA LEU A 53 1.00 4.05 -15.23
C LEU A 53 1.75 3.37 -14.07
N ILE A 54 1.03 2.86 -13.09
CA ILE A 54 1.65 2.31 -11.88
C ILE A 54 2.24 0.93 -12.16
N GLU A 55 1.57 0.10 -12.96
CA GLU A 55 2.13 -1.17 -13.42
C GLU A 55 3.41 -0.95 -14.23
N ALA A 56 3.45 0.05 -15.12
CA ALA A 56 4.65 0.38 -15.89
C ALA A 56 5.80 0.83 -14.97
N LEU A 57 5.55 1.75 -14.04
CA LEU A 57 6.57 2.25 -13.10
C LEU A 57 7.11 1.13 -12.19
N CYS A 58 6.24 0.26 -11.68
CA CYS A 58 6.66 -0.86 -10.85
C CYS A 58 7.49 -1.88 -11.64
N ASN A 59 7.14 -2.15 -12.90
CA ASN A 59 7.90 -3.04 -13.79
C ASN A 59 9.28 -2.46 -14.15
N GLU A 60 9.37 -1.16 -14.45
CA GLU A 60 10.64 -0.51 -14.80
C GLU A 60 11.61 -0.48 -13.61
N HIS A 61 11.11 -0.22 -12.41
CA HIS A 61 11.93 -0.10 -11.20
C HIS A 61 12.09 -1.42 -10.43
N LYS A 62 11.47 -2.52 -10.87
CA LYS A 62 11.47 -3.83 -10.22
C LYS A 62 10.98 -3.76 -8.76
N ILE A 63 9.84 -3.10 -8.58
CA ILE A 63 9.20 -2.94 -7.28
C ILE A 63 8.03 -3.92 -7.19
N ASP A 64 7.91 -4.56 -6.03
CA ASP A 64 6.87 -5.55 -5.77
C ASP A 64 5.48 -4.90 -5.78
N LEU A 65 4.58 -5.46 -6.60
CA LEU A 65 3.23 -4.97 -6.79
C LEU A 65 2.20 -5.96 -6.23
N LEU A 66 1.34 -5.46 -5.35
CA LEU A 66 0.21 -6.19 -4.77
C LEU A 66 -1.10 -5.51 -5.13
N LYS A 67 -2.09 -6.32 -5.52
CA LYS A 67 -3.41 -5.83 -5.94
C LYS A 67 -4.45 -6.10 -4.85
N VAL A 68 -5.28 -5.11 -4.56
CA VAL A 68 -6.38 -5.17 -3.58
C VAL A 68 -7.70 -4.84 -4.28
N SER A 69 -8.78 -5.51 -3.90
CA SER A 69 -10.10 -5.36 -4.54
C SER A 69 -10.78 -4.04 -4.18
N ASP A 70 -10.74 -3.63 -2.91
CA ASP A 70 -11.56 -2.54 -2.38
C ASP A 70 -10.75 -1.27 -2.03
N PRO A 71 -11.14 -0.08 -2.53
CA PRO A 71 -10.43 1.16 -2.23
C PRO A 71 -10.68 1.67 -0.81
N LYS A 72 -11.81 1.30 -0.20
CA LYS A 72 -12.16 1.71 1.16
C LYS A 72 -11.36 0.92 2.21
N THR A 73 -11.12 -0.37 1.99
CA THR A 73 -10.29 -1.18 2.89
C THR A 73 -8.83 -0.75 2.84
N LEU A 74 -8.31 -0.48 1.64
CA LEU A 74 -6.97 0.08 1.49
C LEU A 74 -6.86 1.47 2.15
N GLY A 75 -7.90 2.30 2.02
CA GLY A 75 -8.00 3.58 2.71
C GLY A 75 -7.96 3.46 4.24
N THR A 76 -8.66 2.49 4.84
CA THR A 76 -8.60 2.30 6.30
C THR A 76 -7.22 1.82 6.74
N TRP A 77 -6.56 0.96 5.98
CA TRP A 77 -5.20 0.51 6.29
C TRP A 77 -4.15 1.62 6.16
N ALA A 78 -4.33 2.51 5.19
CA ALA A 78 -3.51 3.70 4.99
C ALA A 78 -3.80 4.85 5.99
N GLY A 79 -4.65 4.63 7.00
CA GLY A 79 -5.00 5.62 8.01
C GLY A 79 -5.89 6.77 7.50
N LEU A 80 -6.57 6.60 6.37
CA LEU A 80 -7.50 7.57 5.80
C LEU A 80 -8.92 7.42 6.35
N CYS A 81 -9.03 7.21 7.66
CA CYS A 81 -10.30 7.08 8.36
C CYS A 81 -10.27 7.87 9.68
N LYS A 82 -11.47 8.28 10.14
CA LYS A 82 -11.63 8.80 11.49
C LYS A 82 -12.09 7.66 12.37
N ILE A 83 -11.50 7.52 13.55
CA ILE A 83 -11.87 6.48 14.51
C ILE A 83 -12.85 7.09 15.51
N ASP A 84 -13.97 6.41 15.75
CA ASP A 84 -14.90 6.80 16.82
C ASP A 84 -14.39 6.37 18.21
N ARG A 85 -15.10 6.81 19.25
CA ARG A 85 -14.83 6.41 20.65
C ARG A 85 -14.89 4.90 20.89
N GLU A 86 -15.59 4.15 20.02
CA GLU A 86 -15.72 2.68 20.09
C GLU A 86 -14.68 1.94 19.24
N GLY A 87 -13.75 2.65 18.58
CA GLY A 87 -12.74 2.03 17.72
C GLY A 87 -13.20 1.73 16.29
N ASN A 88 -14.45 2.02 15.95
CA ASN A 88 -15.00 1.79 14.61
C ASN A 88 -14.55 2.89 13.62
N PRO A 89 -14.21 2.54 12.36
CA PRO A 89 -13.83 3.51 11.35
C PRO A 89 -15.07 4.23 10.78
N ARG A 90 -15.14 5.55 10.95
CA ARG A 90 -16.10 6.45 10.30
C ARG A 90 -15.40 7.37 9.30
N LYS A 91 -16.15 7.84 8.29
CA LYS A 91 -15.67 8.76 7.24
C LYS A 91 -14.39 8.25 6.54
N VAL A 92 -14.43 7.01 6.07
CA VAL A 92 -13.34 6.39 5.32
C VAL A 92 -13.21 7.05 3.96
N VAL A 93 -12.03 7.58 3.66
CA VAL A 93 -11.67 8.07 2.32
C VAL A 93 -11.01 6.92 1.58
N GLY A 94 -11.51 6.63 0.38
CA GLY A 94 -10.93 5.59 -0.48
C GLY A 94 -9.54 5.97 -0.95
N CYS A 95 -8.66 4.99 -1.05
CA CYS A 95 -7.33 5.15 -1.60
C CYS A 95 -7.14 4.19 -2.75
N SER A 96 -6.64 4.70 -3.88
CA SER A 96 -6.39 3.91 -5.09
C SER A 96 -4.99 3.31 -5.11
N CYS A 97 -4.01 3.98 -4.50
CA CYS A 97 -2.64 3.51 -4.37
C CYS A 97 -1.95 3.97 -3.12
N VAL A 98 -1.15 3.05 -2.61
CA VAL A 98 -0.21 3.26 -1.52
C VAL A 98 1.15 2.71 -1.93
N VAL A 99 2.19 3.46 -1.62
CA VAL A 99 3.57 3.03 -1.78
C VAL A 99 4.27 3.09 -0.44
N VAL A 100 4.93 2.00 -0.07
CA VAL A 100 5.74 1.94 1.14
C VAL A 100 7.17 2.32 0.79
N LYS A 101 7.65 3.41 1.39
CA LYS A 101 9.03 3.91 1.30
C LYS A 101 9.90 3.37 2.41
N ASP A 102 9.34 3.25 3.61
CA ASP A 102 10.03 2.72 4.78
C ASP A 102 9.06 1.85 5.57
N TYR A 103 9.53 0.67 5.95
CA TYR A 103 8.78 -0.27 6.77
C TYR A 103 8.95 0.01 8.27
N GLY A 104 9.99 0.75 8.64
CA GLY A 104 10.33 1.10 10.02
C GLY A 104 10.98 -0.04 10.79
N GLU A 105 10.22 -1.11 11.04
CA GLU A 105 10.65 -2.26 11.84
C GLU A 105 10.43 -3.58 11.11
N GLU A 106 11.36 -4.52 11.27
CA GLU A 106 11.21 -5.89 10.79
C GLU A 106 10.08 -6.60 11.55
N SER A 107 8.92 -6.75 10.90
CA SER A 107 7.77 -7.45 11.45
C SER A 107 7.60 -8.85 10.85
N GLU A 108 6.89 -9.72 11.56
CA GLU A 108 6.46 -11.01 11.03
C GLU A 108 5.67 -10.85 9.72
N GLY A 109 4.86 -9.79 9.61
CA GLY A 109 4.14 -9.45 8.39
C GLY A 109 5.05 -9.13 7.20
N LEU A 110 6.19 -8.45 7.41
CA LEU A 110 7.16 -8.20 6.33
C LEU A 110 7.79 -9.49 5.82
N ASN A 111 8.15 -10.40 6.73
CA ASN A 111 8.74 -11.67 6.34
C ASN A 111 7.77 -12.51 5.50
N VAL A 112 6.50 -12.54 5.89
CA VAL A 112 5.44 -13.23 5.12
C VAL A 112 5.26 -12.59 3.73
N LEU A 113 5.27 -11.25 3.63
CA LEU A 113 5.18 -10.57 2.34
C LEU A 113 6.41 -10.84 1.47
N LEU A 114 7.61 -10.76 2.02
CA LEU A 114 8.85 -11.02 1.29
C LEU A 114 8.96 -12.47 0.83
N GLU A 115 8.51 -13.43 1.64
CA GLU A 115 8.41 -14.84 1.23
C GLU A 115 7.40 -15.02 0.10
N TYR A 116 6.25 -14.35 0.18
CA TYR A 116 5.25 -14.36 -0.88
C TYR A 116 5.82 -13.83 -2.21
N PHE A 117 6.56 -12.71 -2.19
CA PHE A 117 7.18 -12.16 -3.40
C PHE A 117 8.35 -13.01 -3.92
N LYS A 118 9.12 -13.68 -3.04
CA LYS A 118 10.16 -14.64 -3.46
C LYS A 118 9.58 -15.92 -4.06
N SER A 119 8.37 -16.30 -3.67
CA SER A 119 7.68 -17.49 -4.18
C SER A 119 6.99 -17.26 -5.53
N ARG A 120 6.97 -16.02 -6.02
CA ARG A 120 6.30 -15.57 -7.24
C ARG A 120 7.30 -15.36 -8.37
#